data_AF-A0A4S3M5P2-F1
#
_entry.id   AF-A0A4S3M5P2-F1
#
_cell.length_a   1.000
_cell.length_b   1.000
_cell.length_c   1.000
_cell.angle_alpha   90.00
_cell.angle_beta   90.00
_cell.angle_gamma   90.00
#
_symmetry.space_group_name_H-M   'P 1'
#
loop_
_entity.id
_entity.type
_entity.pdbx_description
1 polymer ?
#
loop_
_entity_poly.entity_id
_entity_poly.type
_entity_poly.pdbx_seq_one_letter_code
_entity_poly.pdbx_strand_id
1 'polypeptide(L)'
;MIEFRSLADDEPSLSYSPLLRGILKTFTYVEENGSIGLTPSKAFKRNFVHWAAREFDWPGHTEADLFAVNKVLNEQDFMPLVDI
;
A
#
# COMPACT_ATOMS: atom_id res chain seq x y z
N MET A 1 2.16 -24.21 -20.49
CA MET A 1 2.65 -22.82 -20.56
C MET A 1 1.45 -21.95 -20.31
N ILE A 2 1.48 -21.07 -19.31
CA ILE A 2 0.38 -20.14 -19.07
C ILE A 2 0.61 -18.95 -19.99
N GLU A 3 -0.34 -18.67 -20.89
CA GLU A 3 -0.31 -17.51 -21.77
C GLU A 3 -0.69 -16.26 -20.96
N PHE A 4 0.18 -15.25 -20.97
CA PHE A 4 -0.12 -13.97 -20.34
C PHE A 4 -0.92 -13.11 -21.31
N ARG A 5 -2.08 -12.65 -20.87
CA ARG A 5 -2.90 -11.70 -21.63
C ARG A 5 -2.40 -10.28 -21.37
N SER A 6 -2.16 -9.52 -22.45
CA SER A 6 -1.97 -8.07 -22.35
C SER A 6 -3.28 -7.39 -21.97
N LEU A 7 -3.23 -6.53 -20.97
CA LEU A 7 -4.36 -5.72 -20.51
C LEU A 7 -4.13 -4.26 -20.95
N ALA A 8 -5.23 -3.57 -21.26
CA ALA A 8 -5.19 -2.12 -21.46
C ALA A 8 -5.08 -1.40 -20.12
N ASP A 9 -4.50 -0.20 -20.12
CA ASP A 9 -4.29 0.59 -18.90
C ASP A 9 -5.60 1.03 -18.23
N ASP A 10 -6.68 1.14 -19.01
CA ASP A 10 -8.02 1.51 -18.58
C ASP A 10 -8.94 0.31 -18.35
N GLU A 11 -8.39 -0.91 -18.31
CA GLU A 11 -9.17 -2.13 -18.11
C GLU A 11 -9.91 -2.05 -16.75
N PRO A 12 -11.26 -2.15 -16.74
CA PRO A 12 -12.05 -1.93 -15.51
C PRO A 12 -11.68 -2.85 -14.35
N SER A 13 -11.16 -4.04 -14.63
CA SER A 13 -10.75 -5.01 -13.61
C SER A 13 -9.55 -4.54 -12.78
N LEU A 14 -8.72 -3.63 -13.31
CA LEU A 14 -7.59 -3.05 -12.59
C LEU A 14 -8.01 -2.27 -11.35
N SER A 15 -9.24 -1.74 -11.33
CA SER A 15 -9.81 -1.05 -10.16
C SER A 15 -9.92 -1.94 -8.92
N TYR A 16 -9.95 -3.26 -9.09
CA TYR A 16 -10.00 -4.23 -7.97
C TYR A 16 -8.62 -4.64 -7.47
N SER A 17 -7.52 -4.25 -8.13
CA SER A 17 -6.16 -4.58 -7.69
C SER A 17 -5.76 -3.73 -6.48
N PRO A 18 -5.57 -4.32 -5.27
CA PRO A 18 -5.15 -3.57 -4.09
C PRO A 18 -3.76 -2.96 -4.29
N LEU A 19 -2.86 -3.68 -4.98
CA LEU A 19 -1.54 -3.19 -5.32
C LEU A 19 -1.59 -1.93 -6.18
N LEU A 20 -2.38 -1.95 -7.27
CA LEU A 20 -2.48 -0.78 -8.15
C LEU A 20 -3.09 0.42 -7.40
N ARG A 21 -4.17 0.20 -6.65
CA ARG A 21 -4.81 1.24 -5.83
C ARG A 21 -3.82 1.86 -4.82
N GLY A 22 -3.05 1.04 -4.11
CA GLY A 22 -2.04 1.50 -3.16
C GLY A 22 -0.91 2.31 -3.83
N ILE A 23 -0.43 1.87 -4.99
CA ILE A 23 0.59 2.59 -5.76
C ILE A 23 0.07 3.94 -6.26
N LEU A 24 -1.14 3.98 -6.83
CA LEU A 24 -1.76 5.23 -7.29
C LEU A 24 -1.91 6.23 -6.14
N LYS A 25 -2.40 5.78 -4.98
CA LYS A 25 -2.46 6.60 -3.77
C LYS A 25 -1.09 7.11 -3.33
N THR A 26 -0.05 6.27 -3.46
CA THR A 26 1.33 6.66 -3.12
C THR A 26 1.83 7.78 -4.04
N PHE A 27 1.53 7.74 -5.33
CA PHE A 27 1.88 8.83 -6.24
C PHE A 27 1.17 10.13 -5.86
N THR A 28 -0.13 10.07 -5.58
CA THR A 28 -0.88 11.24 -5.07
C THR A 28 -0.28 11.78 -3.78
N TYR A 29 0.08 10.91 -2.84
CA TYR A 29 0.75 11.32 -1.61
C TYR A 29 2.06 12.06 -1.89
N VAL A 30 2.88 11.56 -2.81
CA VAL A 30 4.16 12.19 -3.17
C VAL A 30 3.96 13.54 -3.86
N GLU A 31 2.95 13.66 -4.71
CA GLU A 31 2.59 14.94 -5.33
C GLU A 31 2.15 15.98 -4.29
N GLU A 32 1.39 15.57 -3.28
CA GLU A 32 0.84 16.46 -2.26
C GLU A 32 1.83 16.79 -1.12
N ASN A 33 2.67 15.83 -0.73
CA ASN A 33 3.48 15.89 0.49
C ASN A 33 4.99 15.89 0.21
N GLY A 34 5.41 15.70 -1.04
CA GLY A 34 6.80 15.52 -1.42
C GLY A 34 7.32 14.10 -1.18
N SER A 35 8.65 13.95 -1.14
CA SER A 35 9.27 12.63 -1.07
C SER A 35 8.97 11.88 0.22
N ILE A 36 8.86 10.55 0.12
CA ILE A 36 8.72 9.68 1.28
C ILE A 36 10.07 9.60 2.00
N GLY A 37 10.09 10.07 3.25
CA GLY A 37 11.29 9.98 4.07
C GLY A 37 11.64 8.53 4.41
N LEU A 38 12.93 8.24 4.53
CA LEU A 38 13.45 6.95 4.99
C LEU A 38 14.12 7.07 6.37
N THR A 39 14.05 6.01 7.16
CA THR A 39 14.84 5.84 8.39
C THR A 39 16.32 5.61 8.06
N PRO A 40 17.24 5.72 9.04
CA PRO A 40 18.65 5.35 8.85
C PRO A 40 18.85 3.91 8.37
N SER A 41 17.95 3.00 8.79
CA SER A 41 17.93 1.60 8.34
C SER A 41 17.24 1.38 6.99
N LYS A 42 16.92 2.46 6.26
CA LYS A 42 16.30 2.45 4.93
C LYS A 42 14.85 1.94 4.85
N ALA A 43 14.15 1.86 5.98
CA ALA A 43 12.70 1.63 6.01
C ALA A 43 11.93 2.94 5.80
N PHE A 44 10.66 2.87 5.42
CA PHE A 44 9.80 4.07 5.35
C PHE A 44 9.61 4.74 6.71
N LYS A 45 9.55 6.08 6.70
CA LYS A 45 9.24 6.85 7.91
C LYS A 45 7.82 6.56 8.39
N ARG A 46 7.66 6.56 9.72
CA ARG A 46 6.42 6.19 10.40
C ARG A 46 5.19 7.00 9.98
N ASN A 47 5.36 8.28 9.67
CA ASN A 47 4.26 9.12 9.18
C ASN A 47 3.65 8.55 7.89
N PHE A 48 4.50 8.13 6.94
CA PHE A 48 4.04 7.48 5.71
C PHE A 48 3.42 6.11 6.00
N VAL A 49 4.05 5.29 6.84
CA VAL A 49 3.54 3.96 7.22
C VAL A 49 2.14 4.06 7.85
N HIS A 50 1.94 4.98 8.80
CA HIS A 50 0.64 5.18 9.43
C HIS A 50 -0.41 5.73 8.45
N TRP A 51 -0.01 6.61 7.53
CA TRP A 51 -0.89 7.08 6.46
C TRP A 51 -1.30 5.92 5.55
N ALA A 52 -0.36 5.06 5.13
CA ALA A 52 -0.62 3.90 4.28
C ALA A 52 -1.54 2.87 4.97
N ALA A 53 -1.42 2.70 6.29
CA ALA A 53 -2.32 1.85 7.09
C ALA A 53 -3.80 2.26 6.92
N ARG A 54 -4.07 3.56 6.82
CA ARG A 54 -5.41 4.11 6.60
C ARG A 54 -5.84 4.04 5.14
N GLU A 55 -4.94 4.40 4.24
CA GLU A 55 -5.31 4.74 2.87
C GLU A 55 -5.36 3.54 1.91
N PHE A 56 -4.60 2.48 2.16
CA PHE A 56 -4.43 1.41 1.17
C PHE A 56 -5.60 0.42 1.10
N ASP A 57 -6.58 0.51 1.99
CA ASP A 57 -7.74 -0.41 2.04
C ASP A 57 -7.28 -1.88 2.03
N TRP A 58 -6.52 -2.23 3.07
CA TRP A 58 -5.84 -3.52 3.18
C TRP A 58 -6.83 -4.69 3.12
N PRO A 59 -6.57 -5.71 2.29
CA PRO A 59 -7.48 -6.84 2.15
C PRO A 59 -7.81 -7.49 3.50
N GLY A 60 -9.10 -7.45 3.87
CA GLY A 60 -9.63 -8.07 5.09
C GLY A 60 -9.26 -7.36 6.41
N HIS A 61 -8.64 -6.18 6.37
CA HIS A 61 -8.17 -5.49 7.58
C HIS A 61 -8.51 -3.99 7.54
N THR A 62 -9.12 -3.51 8.61
CA THR A 62 -9.29 -2.06 8.84
C THR A 62 -8.02 -1.45 9.45
N GLU A 63 -7.89 -0.12 9.42
CA GLU A 63 -6.81 0.58 10.15
C GLU A 63 -6.77 0.13 11.62
N ALA A 64 -7.92 0.00 12.27
CA ALA A 64 -8.01 -0.44 13.67
C ALA A 64 -7.48 -1.86 13.87
N ASP A 65 -7.75 -2.78 12.94
CA ASP A 65 -7.24 -4.16 12.99
C ASP A 65 -5.72 -4.18 12.89
N LEU A 66 -5.14 -3.35 12.01
CA LEU A 66 -3.69 -3.23 11.86
C LEU A 66 -3.02 -2.73 13.14
N PHE A 67 -3.66 -1.82 13.87
CA PHE A 67 -3.15 -1.31 15.16
C PHE A 67 -3.56 -2.14 16.38
N ALA A 68 -4.29 -3.24 16.22
CA ALA A 68 -4.86 -4.00 17.34
C ALA A 68 -3.78 -4.60 18.26
N VAL A 69 -2.65 -5.03 17.68
CA VAL A 69 -1.54 -5.65 18.42
C VAL A 69 -0.44 -4.64 18.72
N ASN A 70 -0.11 -3.78 17.75
CA ASN A 70 1.01 -2.85 17.83
C ASN A 70 0.52 -1.40 17.77
N LYS A 71 0.85 -0.60 18.80
CA LYS A 71 0.54 0.85 18.83
C LYS A 71 1.31 1.67 17.78
N VAL A 72 2.31 1.06 17.17
CA VAL A 72 3.22 1.65 16.21
C VAL A 72 3.45 0.62 15.12
N LEU A 73 3.29 1.03 13.86
CA LEU A 73 3.55 0.18 12.71
C LEU A 73 4.85 0.57 12.02
N ASN A 74 5.46 -0.43 11.39
CA ASN A 74 6.51 -0.34 10.39
C ASN A 74 6.05 -1.04 9.10
N GLU A 75 6.78 -0.84 8.01
CA GLU A 75 6.44 -1.45 6.71
C GLU A 75 6.37 -2.98 6.73
N GLN A 76 7.18 -3.62 7.59
CA GLN A 76 7.24 -5.08 7.74
C GLN A 76 6.06 -5.67 8.50
N ASP A 77 5.27 -4.83 9.18
CA ASP A 77 4.10 -5.26 9.94
C ASP A 77 2.87 -5.43 9.04
N PHE A 78 2.94 -4.98 7.79
CA PHE A 78 1.87 -5.15 6.82
C PHE A 78 1.99 -6.48 6.07
N MET A 79 0.82 -7.07 5.79
CA MET A 79 0.71 -8.20 4.89
C MET A 79 0.90 -7.78 3.42
N PRO A 80 1.18 -8.70 2.49
CA PRO A 80 1.23 -8.37 1.07
C PRO A 80 -0.11 -7.82 0.56
N LEU A 81 -0.06 -6.86 -0.38
CA LEU A 81 -1.24 -6.36 -1.12
C LEU A 81 -1.67 -7.27 -2.28
N VAL A 82 -1.05 -8.44 -2.38
CA VAL A 82 -1.36 -9.48 -3.37
C VAL A 82 -1.84 -10.70 -2.61
N ASP A 83 -2.90 -11.34 -3.08
CA ASP A 83 -3.29 -12.66 -2.57
C ASP A 83 -2.17 -13.67 -2.89
N ILE A 84 -1.85 -14.54 -1.93
CA ILE A 84 -0.89 -15.65 -2.06
C ILE A 84 -1.62 -16.92 -2.44
#